data_AF-A0A969VYZ0-F1
#
_entry.id   AF-A0A969VYZ0-F1
#
_cell.length_a   1.000
_cell.length_b   1.000
_cell.length_c   1.000
_cell.angle_alpha   90.00
_cell.angle_beta   90.00
_cell.angle_gamma   90.00
#
_symmetry.space_group_name_H-M   'P 1'
#
loop_
_entity.id
_entity.type
_entity.pdbx_description
1 polymer ?
#
loop_
_entity_poly.entity_id
_entity_poly.type
_entity_poly.pdbx_seq_one_letter_code
_entity_poly.pdbx_strand_id
1 'polypeptide(L)'
;MSVWREPKRRKLEGLGLSLIPPYGSKKLVDAEEAVSIPDRGSLFICTTLPLRVYCPPKEIDMDSLTALFFLVGSLAIVTIAADGKATMKSKLDTMLAKGVAATVDFNPVADRLRVMGADGMNLRANVDDGKVTKDGTHKYADGDMHKGEKPNIVAGAYTNSVKGTKETALYDIDWSTGSLLKQAPPNDGILNTVGPIGMKLDGAAAFDIATDAAGKNWAWMMAGKTLYSVDLATGAAKASGDVAGVTGKVLDIAVLPSM
;
A
#
# COMPACT_ATOMS: atom_id res chain seq x y z
N MET A 1 -0.27 -49.55 52.05
CA MET A 1 0.05 -48.10 52.07
C MET A 1 1.37 -47.91 51.35
N SER A 2 1.26 -47.63 50.05
CA SER A 2 2.41 -47.61 49.13
C SER A 2 2.69 -46.16 48.78
N VAL A 3 3.84 -45.70 49.22
CA VAL A 3 4.34 -44.33 49.13
C VAL A 3 4.62 -43.96 47.67
N TRP A 4 3.96 -42.90 47.19
CA TRP A 4 4.23 -42.29 45.90
C TRP A 4 5.56 -41.52 46.00
N ARG A 5 6.58 -41.93 45.23
CA ARG A 5 7.85 -41.21 45.04
C ARG A 5 7.84 -40.52 43.68
N GLU A 6 8.15 -39.23 43.68
CA GLU A 6 8.26 -38.38 42.49
C GLU A 6 9.27 -38.90 41.44
N PRO A 7 8.98 -38.77 40.13
CA PRO A 7 10.00 -38.95 39.10
C PRO A 7 10.86 -37.69 38.91
N LYS A 8 12.18 -37.91 38.81
CA LYS A 8 13.25 -36.91 38.66
C LYS A 8 13.04 -35.97 37.46
N ARG A 9 13.13 -34.66 37.70
CA ARG A 9 13.21 -33.60 36.67
C ARG A 9 14.47 -33.76 35.82
N ARG A 10 14.34 -33.75 34.49
CA ARG A 10 15.43 -33.33 33.58
C ARG A 10 15.35 -31.81 33.43
N LYS A 11 16.49 -31.15 33.64
CA LYS A 11 16.71 -29.73 33.33
C LYS A 11 16.41 -29.47 31.85
N LEU A 12 15.54 -28.50 31.58
CA LEU A 12 15.71 -27.61 30.44
C LEU A 12 15.86 -26.21 31.03
N GLU A 13 17.07 -25.68 30.86
CA GLU A 13 17.49 -24.35 31.24
C GLU A 13 16.85 -23.34 30.29
N GLY A 14 16.53 -22.13 30.79
CA GLY A 14 16.22 -21.00 29.93
C GLY A 14 15.10 -20.09 30.44
N LEU A 15 15.45 -19.24 31.41
CA LEU A 15 14.90 -17.90 31.65
C LEU A 15 13.42 -17.78 32.08
N GLY A 16 13.22 -17.73 33.41
CA GLY A 16 12.30 -16.75 34.01
C GLY A 16 12.88 -15.33 33.80
N LEU A 17 12.20 -14.22 34.05
CA LEU A 17 11.00 -13.84 34.78
C LEU A 17 10.71 -12.40 34.26
N SER A 18 9.50 -11.85 34.25
CA SER A 18 9.05 -11.00 35.36
C SER A 18 7.67 -10.42 35.03
N LEU A 19 6.75 -10.55 35.97
CA LEU A 19 5.53 -9.74 36.11
C LEU A 19 5.88 -8.48 36.93
N ILE A 20 5.37 -7.30 36.54
CA ILE A 20 4.65 -6.29 37.37
C ILE A 20 4.48 -4.94 36.59
N PRO A 21 3.26 -4.31 36.59
CA PRO A 21 2.87 -3.02 35.95
C PRO A 21 3.08 -1.81 36.92
N PRO A 22 2.55 -0.54 36.80
CA PRO A 22 1.69 0.18 35.83
C PRO A 22 2.22 1.61 35.46
N TYR A 23 1.39 2.49 34.85
CA TYR A 23 1.61 3.90 34.38
C TYR A 23 2.20 4.04 32.96
N GLY A 24 1.71 4.89 32.06
CA GLY A 24 0.67 5.92 32.12
C GLY A 24 0.32 6.39 30.69
N SER A 25 -0.93 6.80 30.52
CA SER A 25 -1.60 7.21 29.30
C SER A 25 -0.89 8.31 28.49
N LYS A 26 -0.60 8.05 27.21
CA LYS A 26 -0.64 9.05 26.13
C LYS A 26 -1.05 8.40 24.80
N LYS A 27 -2.31 8.69 24.41
CA LYS A 27 -2.92 8.63 23.07
C LYS A 27 -2.46 7.48 22.15
N LEU A 28 -3.24 6.40 22.18
CA LEU A 28 -3.59 5.66 20.96
C LEU A 28 -4.18 6.68 19.99
N VAL A 29 -3.57 6.82 18.81
CA VAL A 29 -4.29 7.42 17.68
C VAL A 29 -5.16 6.28 17.19
N ASP A 30 -6.48 6.42 17.36
CA ASP A 30 -7.46 5.48 16.81
C ASP A 30 -7.36 5.57 15.27
N ALA A 31 -6.45 4.79 14.72
CA ALA A 31 -6.35 4.44 13.31
C ALA A 31 -6.62 2.93 13.22
N GLU A 32 -7.86 2.55 13.51
CA GLU A 32 -8.43 1.23 13.21
C GLU A 32 -8.74 1.27 11.69
N GLU A 33 -8.03 0.65 10.76
CA GLU A 33 -6.96 -0.35 10.78
C GLU A 33 -6.08 -0.16 9.52
N ALA A 34 -4.74 -0.21 9.61
CA ALA A 34 -3.84 -0.70 8.54
C ALA A 34 -2.33 -0.47 8.78
N VAL A 35 -1.48 -1.48 8.51
CA VAL A 35 -0.12 -1.32 7.92
C VAL A 35 0.36 -2.67 7.33
N SER A 36 0.92 -2.71 6.12
CA SER A 36 1.75 -3.84 5.67
C SER A 36 3.18 -3.37 5.34
N ILE A 37 4.20 -4.01 5.97
CA ILE A 37 5.62 -3.66 5.84
C ILE A 37 6.43 -4.93 5.52
N PRO A 38 7.13 -5.02 4.38
CA PRO A 38 8.07 -6.10 4.12
C PRO A 38 9.54 -5.61 4.13
N ASP A 39 10.30 -5.90 5.19
CA ASP A 39 11.54 -6.71 5.15
C ASP A 39 12.27 -6.71 6.51
N ARG A 40 12.87 -7.88 6.79
CA ARG A 40 13.95 -8.22 7.72
C ARG A 40 13.96 -7.66 9.14
N GLY A 41 13.36 -8.48 10.01
CA GLY A 41 13.92 -8.76 11.33
C GLY A 41 13.14 -8.14 12.48
N SER A 42 12.13 -8.90 12.93
CA SER A 42 11.38 -8.74 14.18
C SER A 42 10.11 -7.87 14.07
N LEU A 43 9.00 -8.53 14.40
CA LEU A 43 7.59 -8.29 14.07
C LEU A 43 6.89 -7.37 15.07
N PHE A 44 6.09 -6.40 14.61
CA PHE A 44 4.77 -6.07 15.20
C PHE A 44 3.80 -5.65 14.07
N ILE A 45 2.80 -6.50 13.83
CA ILE A 45 1.62 -6.38 12.96
C ILE A 45 0.44 -6.90 13.81
N CYS A 46 -0.76 -6.31 13.72
CA CYS A 46 -1.95 -6.79 14.42
C CYS A 46 -2.62 -7.95 13.65
N THR A 47 -2.24 -9.19 14.00
CA THR A 47 -2.98 -10.48 14.08
C THR A 47 -3.92 -10.96 12.96
N THR A 48 -3.90 -12.20 12.44
CA THR A 48 -3.55 -13.52 13.04
C THR A 48 -2.61 -14.42 12.19
N LEU A 49 -1.44 -14.78 12.78
CA LEU A 49 -0.63 -16.03 12.66
C LEU A 49 0.00 -16.42 11.30
N PRO A 50 1.08 -17.24 11.27
CA PRO A 50 2.35 -16.80 10.70
C PRO A 50 2.75 -17.60 9.46
N LEU A 51 3.26 -16.95 8.42
CA LEU A 51 4.16 -17.65 7.50
C LEU A 51 5.22 -16.71 6.90
N ARG A 52 6.47 -17.15 7.05
CA ARG A 52 7.65 -16.54 6.45
C ARG A 52 7.63 -16.80 4.95
N VAL A 53 7.46 -15.75 4.16
CA VAL A 53 7.94 -15.74 2.77
C VAL A 53 9.00 -14.66 2.69
N TYR A 54 10.23 -15.09 2.47
CA TYR A 54 11.36 -14.23 2.18
C TYR A 54 11.56 -14.21 0.67
N CYS A 55 11.15 -13.12 0.02
CA CYS A 55 11.49 -12.78 -1.36
C CYS A 55 11.21 -11.27 -1.52
N PRO A 56 12.10 -10.46 -2.11
CA PRO A 56 11.95 -9.01 -2.09
C PRO A 56 10.68 -8.59 -2.85
N PRO A 57 9.69 -7.93 -2.21
CA PRO A 57 8.48 -7.53 -2.90
C PRO A 57 8.58 -6.07 -3.41
N LYS A 58 7.82 -5.81 -4.48
CA LYS A 58 7.51 -4.50 -5.05
C LYS A 58 5.98 -4.43 -5.08
N GLU A 59 5.37 -3.47 -4.39
CA GLU A 59 3.93 -3.15 -4.29
C GLU A 59 2.89 -4.24 -3.92
N ILE A 60 1.83 -3.76 -3.27
CA ILE A 60 0.78 -4.45 -2.53
C ILE A 60 -0.51 -3.64 -2.68
N ASP A 61 -1.53 -4.16 -3.36
CA ASP A 61 -2.81 -3.45 -3.45
C ASP A 61 -4.02 -4.40 -3.34
N MET A 62 -5.13 -3.94 -2.76
CA MET A 62 -6.35 -4.71 -2.53
C MET A 62 -7.40 -4.51 -3.62
N ASP A 63 -7.99 -5.62 -4.07
CA ASP A 63 -9.31 -5.54 -4.68
C ASP A 63 -10.37 -5.43 -3.59
N SER A 64 -11.37 -4.60 -3.91
CA SER A 64 -12.66 -4.32 -3.28
C SER A 64 -13.49 -5.53 -2.80
N LEU A 65 -12.94 -6.74 -2.89
CA LEU A 65 -13.62 -8.01 -2.82
C LEU A 65 -12.90 -9.08 -2.00
N THR A 66 -12.09 -8.71 -1.00
CA THR A 66 -11.41 -9.62 -0.05
C THR A 66 -10.17 -10.35 -0.58
N ALA A 67 -9.59 -9.90 -1.69
CA ALA A 67 -8.35 -10.47 -2.20
C ALA A 67 -7.26 -9.39 -2.38
N LEU A 68 -6.17 -9.53 -1.63
CA LEU A 68 -5.01 -8.68 -1.77
C LEU A 68 -4.15 -9.15 -2.95
N PHE A 69 -3.91 -8.27 -3.90
CA PHE A 69 -3.09 -8.46 -5.08
C PHE A 69 -1.65 -7.98 -4.83
N PHE A 70 -0.69 -8.91 -4.87
CA PHE A 70 0.73 -8.54 -4.92
C PHE A 70 1.24 -8.72 -6.32
N LEU A 71 2.11 -7.78 -6.72
CA LEU A 71 2.94 -7.90 -7.88
C LEU A 71 4.36 -8.30 -7.46
N VAL A 72 4.59 -9.59 -7.24
CA VAL A 72 5.94 -10.06 -6.92
C VAL A 72 6.84 -9.82 -8.13
N GLY A 73 8.12 -9.45 -7.94
CA GLY A 73 9.10 -9.17 -9.02
C GLY A 73 9.29 -10.27 -10.09
N SER A 74 8.54 -11.38 -9.99
CA SER A 74 8.29 -12.43 -10.99
C SER A 74 7.07 -12.21 -11.88
N LEU A 75 6.43 -11.04 -11.86
CA LEU A 75 5.19 -10.70 -12.59
C LEU A 75 3.94 -11.42 -12.09
N ALA A 76 4.02 -12.10 -10.96
CA ALA A 76 2.91 -12.90 -10.46
C ALA A 76 1.89 -11.99 -9.78
N ILE A 77 0.62 -12.15 -10.12
CA ILE A 77 -0.52 -11.65 -9.37
C ILE A 77 -0.92 -12.77 -8.41
N VAL A 78 -0.88 -12.50 -7.11
CA VAL A 78 -1.36 -13.42 -6.07
C VAL A 78 -2.59 -12.87 -5.41
N THR A 79 -3.46 -13.73 -4.90
CA THR A 79 -4.54 -13.37 -3.98
C THR A 79 -4.13 -13.79 -2.59
N ILE A 80 -4.34 -12.94 -1.58
CA ILE A 80 -4.19 -13.34 -0.18
C ILE A 80 -5.56 -13.53 0.44
N ALA A 81 -5.80 -14.73 0.96
CA ALA A 81 -7.02 -15.05 1.71
C ALA A 81 -6.94 -14.49 3.14
N ALA A 82 -8.07 -14.48 3.86
CA ALA A 82 -8.16 -13.95 5.22
C ALA A 82 -7.21 -14.63 6.23
N ASP A 83 -6.75 -15.84 5.94
CA ASP A 83 -5.76 -16.57 6.73
C ASP A 83 -4.30 -16.20 6.38
N GLY A 84 -4.10 -15.20 5.51
CA GLY A 84 -2.79 -14.75 5.05
C GLY A 84 -2.17 -15.63 3.97
N LYS A 85 -2.88 -16.66 3.47
CA LYS A 85 -2.35 -17.55 2.45
C LYS A 85 -2.36 -16.88 1.08
N ALA A 86 -1.17 -16.72 0.50
CA ALA A 86 -1.01 -16.26 -0.87
C ALA A 86 -1.20 -17.40 -1.88
N THR A 87 -2.08 -17.20 -2.86
CA THR A 87 -2.30 -18.10 -3.99
C THR A 87 -2.12 -17.36 -5.30
N MET A 88 -1.28 -17.89 -6.20
CA MET A 88 -1.10 -17.30 -7.53
C MET A 88 -2.43 -17.32 -8.28
N LYS A 89 -2.84 -16.16 -8.79
CA LYS A 89 -4.01 -16.00 -9.64
C LYS A 89 -3.62 -16.02 -11.12
N SER A 90 -2.65 -15.19 -11.49
CA SER A 90 -2.19 -15.05 -12.87
C SER A 90 -0.77 -14.47 -12.91
N LYS A 91 -0.26 -14.20 -14.11
CA LYS A 91 1.07 -13.61 -14.33
C LYS A 91 0.98 -12.55 -15.42
N LEU A 92 1.52 -11.35 -15.17
CA LEU A 92 1.56 -10.29 -16.17
C LEU A 92 2.45 -10.67 -17.35
N ASP A 93 1.93 -10.43 -18.56
CA ASP A 93 2.66 -10.64 -19.82
C ASP A 93 3.76 -9.59 -20.05
N THR A 94 3.63 -8.40 -19.47
CA THR A 94 4.57 -7.30 -19.62
C THR A 94 4.70 -6.53 -18.32
N MET A 95 5.91 -6.06 -18.03
CA MET A 95 6.21 -5.28 -16.83
C MET A 95 6.95 -4.00 -17.19
N LEU A 96 7.06 -3.12 -16.19
CA LEU A 96 8.01 -2.03 -16.21
C LEU A 96 9.45 -2.52 -16.41
N ALA A 97 10.29 -1.63 -16.93
CA ALA A 97 11.71 -1.91 -17.07
C ALA A 97 12.37 -2.20 -15.71
N LYS A 98 13.39 -3.06 -15.72
CA LYS A 98 14.13 -3.41 -14.50
C LYS A 98 14.73 -2.15 -13.86
N GLY A 99 14.46 -1.97 -12.56
CA GLY A 99 14.98 -0.84 -11.79
C GLY A 99 14.05 0.37 -11.73
N VAL A 100 12.97 0.38 -12.52
CA VAL A 100 11.89 1.36 -12.36
C VAL A 100 11.09 1.02 -11.10
N ALA A 101 10.84 2.04 -10.28
CA ALA A 101 9.89 1.97 -9.18
C ALA A 101 8.49 1.89 -9.79
N ALA A 102 7.73 0.88 -9.38
CA ALA A 102 6.37 0.74 -9.83
C ALA A 102 5.44 1.46 -8.83
N THR A 103 4.22 1.69 -9.27
CA THR A 103 3.04 1.89 -8.44
C THR A 103 1.94 1.00 -9.00
N VAL A 104 1.16 0.34 -8.13
CA VAL A 104 0.05 -0.54 -8.56
C VAL A 104 -1.20 -0.18 -7.77
N ASP A 105 -2.34 -0.11 -8.46
CA ASP A 105 -3.65 0.04 -7.80
C ASP A 105 -4.79 -0.57 -8.64
N PHE A 106 -5.83 -1.08 -8.01
CA PHE A 106 -6.93 -1.80 -8.64
C PHE A 106 -8.14 -0.89 -8.82
N ASN A 107 -8.62 -0.82 -10.06
CA ASN A 107 -9.85 -0.11 -10.36
C ASN A 107 -11.04 -1.09 -10.38
N PRO A 108 -11.97 -1.04 -9.41
CA PRO A 108 -13.13 -1.94 -9.38
C PRO A 108 -14.18 -1.69 -10.48
N VAL A 109 -14.22 -0.49 -11.08
CA VAL A 109 -15.13 -0.18 -12.19
C VAL A 109 -14.59 -0.76 -13.50
N ALA A 110 -13.28 -0.62 -13.72
CA ALA A 110 -12.62 -1.18 -14.90
C ALA A 110 -12.34 -2.68 -14.75
N ASP A 111 -12.34 -3.21 -13.52
CA ASP A 111 -11.91 -4.56 -13.17
C ASP A 111 -10.46 -4.81 -13.63
N ARG A 112 -9.57 -3.84 -13.44
CA ARG A 112 -8.18 -3.88 -13.93
C ARG A 112 -7.22 -3.32 -12.91
N LEU A 113 -6.05 -3.95 -12.81
CA LEU A 113 -4.89 -3.33 -12.18
C LEU A 113 -4.35 -2.23 -13.08
N ARG A 114 -4.06 -1.09 -12.50
CA ARG A 114 -3.19 -0.06 -13.04
C ARG A 114 -1.77 -0.37 -12.56
N VAL A 115 -0.80 -0.33 -13.48
CA VAL A 115 0.61 -0.41 -13.13
C VAL A 115 1.32 0.79 -13.75
N MET A 116 1.89 1.62 -12.91
CA MET A 116 2.53 2.88 -13.27
C MET A 116 4.00 2.83 -12.93
N GLY A 117 4.82 3.49 -13.73
CA GLY A 117 6.25 3.63 -13.49
C GLY A 117 6.65 5.07 -13.25
N ALA A 118 7.65 5.25 -12.40
CA ALA A 118 8.36 6.51 -12.21
C ALA A 118 9.01 7.05 -13.52
N ASP A 119 9.11 6.21 -14.56
CA ASP A 119 9.58 6.59 -15.89
C ASP A 119 8.46 7.10 -16.83
N GLY A 120 7.23 7.19 -16.33
CA GLY A 120 6.05 7.60 -17.08
C GLY A 120 5.28 6.46 -17.74
N MET A 121 5.73 5.20 -17.57
CA MET A 121 4.99 4.05 -18.07
C MET A 121 3.63 3.94 -17.38
N ASN A 122 2.61 3.59 -18.15
CA ASN A 122 1.24 3.45 -17.69
C ASN A 122 0.64 2.20 -18.35
N LEU A 123 0.29 1.21 -17.55
CA LEU A 123 -0.19 -0.08 -18.00
C LEU A 123 -1.52 -0.40 -17.32
N ARG A 124 -2.38 -1.12 -18.03
CA ARG A 124 -3.54 -1.80 -17.45
C ARG A 124 -3.39 -3.30 -17.59
N ALA A 125 -3.65 -4.01 -16.53
CA ALA A 125 -3.59 -5.47 -16.50
C ALA A 125 -4.91 -6.09 -16.06
N ASN A 126 -5.30 -7.16 -16.74
CA ASN A 126 -6.37 -8.02 -16.29
C ASN A 126 -5.84 -9.01 -15.25
N VAL A 127 -6.45 -9.03 -14.07
CA VAL A 127 -6.05 -9.90 -12.96
C VAL A 127 -6.33 -11.37 -13.20
N ASP A 128 -7.30 -11.70 -14.04
CA ASP A 128 -7.72 -13.08 -14.27
C ASP A 128 -6.81 -13.82 -15.26
N ASP A 129 -6.37 -13.13 -16.32
CA ASP A 129 -5.57 -13.75 -17.39
C ASP A 129 -4.16 -13.15 -17.54
N GLY A 130 -3.83 -12.08 -16.81
CA GLY A 130 -2.51 -11.45 -16.84
C GLY A 130 -2.22 -10.60 -18.07
N LYS A 131 -3.19 -10.42 -18.97
CA LYS A 131 -2.98 -9.63 -20.19
C LYS A 131 -2.77 -8.17 -19.84
N VAL A 132 -1.73 -7.59 -20.44
CA VAL A 132 -1.32 -6.20 -20.23
C VAL A 132 -1.60 -5.36 -21.47
N THR A 133 -2.24 -4.22 -21.26
CA THR A 133 -2.41 -3.15 -22.24
C THR A 133 -1.51 -2.00 -21.87
N LYS A 134 -0.73 -1.50 -22.82
CA LYS A 134 0.04 -0.26 -22.65
C LYS A 134 -0.84 0.94 -23.00
N ASP A 135 -1.01 1.84 -22.04
CA ASP A 135 -1.77 3.07 -22.17
C ASP A 135 -0.86 4.25 -22.59
N GLY A 136 -1.44 5.46 -22.64
CA GLY A 136 -0.68 6.69 -22.85
C GLY A 136 0.31 6.94 -21.72
N THR A 137 1.54 7.35 -22.08
CA THR A 137 2.60 7.73 -21.14
C THR A 137 2.17 8.95 -20.31
N HIS A 138 2.55 8.95 -19.02
CA HIS A 138 2.29 10.08 -18.14
C HIS A 138 2.85 11.39 -18.69
N LYS A 139 2.00 12.43 -18.70
CA LYS A 139 2.35 13.80 -19.08
C LYS A 139 1.41 14.77 -18.40
N TYR A 140 1.94 15.91 -17.99
CA TYR A 140 1.13 17.02 -17.51
C TYR A 140 0.23 17.57 -18.62
N ALA A 141 -1.01 17.93 -18.26
CA ALA A 141 -1.99 18.50 -19.17
C ALA A 141 -1.50 19.82 -19.79
N ASP A 142 -2.06 20.22 -20.94
CA ASP A 142 -1.59 21.39 -21.69
C ASP A 142 -1.74 22.73 -20.95
N GLY A 143 -2.66 22.80 -19.98
CA GLY A 143 -2.88 23.97 -19.13
C GLY A 143 -2.33 23.82 -17.70
N ASP A 144 -1.65 22.72 -17.41
CA ASP A 144 -1.11 22.45 -16.08
C ASP A 144 0.12 23.32 -15.78
N MET A 145 0.35 23.64 -14.50
CA MET A 145 1.50 24.44 -14.08
C MET A 145 2.85 23.74 -14.35
N HIS A 146 2.87 22.41 -14.40
CA HIS A 146 4.06 21.59 -14.65
C HIS A 146 4.15 21.12 -16.11
N LYS A 147 3.41 21.74 -17.03
CA LYS A 147 3.44 21.39 -18.45
C LYS A 147 4.87 21.35 -19.00
N GLY A 148 5.23 20.22 -19.60
CA GLY A 148 6.55 20.01 -20.23
C GLY A 148 7.63 19.48 -19.27
N GLU A 149 7.35 19.43 -17.97
CA GLU A 149 8.18 18.70 -17.02
C GLU A 149 7.99 17.19 -17.20
N LYS A 150 9.01 16.40 -16.82
CA LYS A 150 8.92 14.94 -16.84
C LYS A 150 8.25 14.46 -15.55
N PRO A 151 7.08 13.81 -15.61
CA PRO A 151 6.44 13.26 -14.42
C PRO A 151 7.30 12.17 -13.78
N ASN A 152 7.21 12.07 -12.46
CA ASN A 152 7.88 11.06 -11.65
C ASN A 152 6.90 10.51 -10.61
N ILE A 153 5.97 9.67 -11.09
CA ILE A 153 4.94 9.06 -10.27
C ILE A 153 5.55 8.00 -9.36
N VAL A 154 5.34 8.13 -8.05
CA VAL A 154 5.92 7.23 -7.03
C VAL A 154 4.87 6.49 -6.21
N ALA A 155 3.63 6.97 -6.22
CA ALA A 155 2.49 6.32 -5.58
C ALA A 155 1.21 6.80 -6.24
N GLY A 156 0.11 6.06 -6.08
CA GLY A 156 -1.16 6.41 -6.69
C GLY A 156 -2.24 5.40 -6.31
N ALA A 157 -3.48 5.87 -6.21
CA ALA A 157 -4.59 5.10 -5.70
C ALA A 157 -5.93 5.57 -6.29
N TYR A 158 -6.87 4.64 -6.47
CA TYR A 158 -8.23 4.92 -6.89
C TYR A 158 -9.14 5.27 -5.69
N THR A 159 -10.03 6.24 -5.88
CA THR A 159 -11.17 6.44 -4.97
C THR A 159 -12.24 5.38 -5.19
N ASN A 160 -13.09 5.16 -4.19
CA ASN A 160 -14.23 4.24 -4.26
C ASN A 160 -13.78 2.81 -4.56
N SER A 161 -12.69 2.35 -3.92
CA SER A 161 -12.14 0.98 -4.05
C SER A 161 -13.03 -0.05 -3.35
N VAL A 162 -14.32 -0.05 -3.65
CA VAL A 162 -15.39 -0.87 -3.07
C VAL A 162 -16.24 -1.52 -4.17
N LYS A 163 -16.68 -2.76 -3.93
CA LYS A 163 -17.35 -3.55 -4.96
C LYS A 163 -18.64 -2.86 -5.41
N GLY A 164 -18.84 -2.78 -6.73
CA GLY A 164 -20.08 -2.27 -7.30
C GLY A 164 -20.20 -0.75 -7.28
N THR A 165 -19.10 -0.03 -6.98
CA THR A 165 -19.02 1.40 -7.31
C THR A 165 -19.25 1.61 -8.81
N LYS A 166 -19.77 2.78 -9.17
CA LYS A 166 -20.01 3.17 -10.56
C LYS A 166 -18.89 4.03 -11.13
N GLU A 167 -18.13 4.69 -10.25
CA GLU A 167 -17.12 5.67 -10.61
C GLU A 167 -15.94 5.60 -9.65
N THR A 168 -14.75 5.82 -10.21
CA THR A 168 -13.46 5.87 -9.53
C THR A 168 -12.68 7.04 -10.11
N ALA A 169 -11.88 7.73 -9.30
CA ALA A 169 -10.90 8.70 -9.75
C ALA A 169 -9.50 8.25 -9.34
N LEU A 170 -8.53 8.34 -10.24
CA LEU A 170 -7.12 8.05 -9.94
C LEU A 170 -6.43 9.31 -9.44
N TYR A 171 -5.75 9.19 -8.31
CA TYR A 171 -4.85 10.21 -7.79
C TYR A 171 -3.44 9.67 -7.68
N ASP A 172 -2.45 10.52 -7.97
CA ASP A 172 -1.04 10.15 -7.96
C ASP A 172 -0.22 11.12 -7.12
N ILE A 173 0.93 10.64 -6.64
CA ILE A 173 1.95 11.43 -5.99
C ILE A 173 3.13 11.56 -6.94
N ASP A 174 3.46 12.79 -7.33
CA ASP A 174 4.66 13.08 -8.10
C ASP A 174 5.80 13.52 -7.17
N TRP A 175 6.90 12.79 -7.27
CA TRP A 175 8.11 13.01 -6.49
C TRP A 175 8.80 14.34 -6.80
N SER A 176 8.90 14.67 -8.08
CA SER A 176 9.70 15.79 -8.57
C SER A 176 9.05 17.11 -8.19
N THR A 177 7.72 17.18 -8.31
CA THR A 177 6.94 18.39 -8.00
C THR A 177 6.47 18.42 -6.55
N GLY A 178 6.41 17.27 -5.87
CA GLY A 178 5.93 17.18 -4.49
C GLY A 178 4.44 17.49 -4.39
N SER A 179 3.66 17.03 -5.38
CA SER A 179 2.25 17.38 -5.56
C SER A 179 1.36 16.15 -5.61
N LEU A 180 0.11 16.33 -5.16
CA LEU A 180 -0.99 15.44 -5.48
C LEU A 180 -1.49 15.78 -6.87
N LEU A 181 -1.65 14.76 -7.70
CA LEU A 181 -2.15 14.85 -9.06
C LEU A 181 -3.45 14.06 -9.18
N LYS A 182 -4.29 14.47 -10.12
CA LYS A 182 -5.44 13.70 -10.60
C LYS A 182 -5.19 13.27 -12.04
N GLN A 183 -5.17 11.96 -12.28
CA GLN A 183 -5.01 11.43 -13.63
C GLN A 183 -6.36 11.36 -14.33
N ALA A 184 -6.58 12.22 -15.31
CA ALA A 184 -7.84 12.33 -16.02
C ALA A 184 -7.64 12.80 -17.46
N PRO A 185 -7.90 11.95 -18.48
CA PRO A 185 -8.26 10.53 -18.38
C PRO A 185 -7.09 9.62 -17.95
N PRO A 186 -7.31 8.57 -17.13
CA PRO A 186 -6.27 7.63 -16.71
C PRO A 186 -5.55 6.94 -17.88
N ASN A 187 -6.29 6.51 -18.90
CA ASN A 187 -5.73 5.74 -20.02
C ASN A 187 -4.89 6.60 -20.97
N ASP A 188 -5.05 7.92 -20.92
CA ASP A 188 -4.29 8.86 -21.74
C ASP A 188 -3.02 9.33 -21.01
N GLY A 189 -2.87 8.98 -19.73
CA GLY A 189 -1.76 9.40 -18.87
C GLY A 189 -1.76 10.89 -18.55
N ILE A 190 -2.91 11.57 -18.65
CA ILE A 190 -2.99 13.03 -18.46
C ILE A 190 -3.04 13.34 -16.97
N LEU A 191 -2.02 14.05 -16.50
CA LEU A 191 -1.87 14.47 -15.11
C LEU A 191 -2.33 15.93 -14.95
N ASN A 192 -3.19 16.15 -13.96
CA ASN A 192 -3.67 17.47 -13.57
C ASN A 192 -3.29 17.71 -12.11
N THR A 193 -2.54 18.76 -11.84
CA THR A 193 -2.07 19.11 -10.50
C THR A 193 -3.24 19.57 -9.63
N VAL A 194 -3.45 18.89 -8.51
CA VAL A 194 -4.44 19.27 -7.49
C VAL A 194 -3.85 20.33 -6.57
N GLY A 195 -2.64 20.07 -6.07
CA GLY A 195 -1.91 20.99 -5.22
C GLY A 195 -0.72 20.34 -4.53
N PRO A 196 0.08 21.14 -3.81
CA PRO A 196 1.28 20.65 -3.16
C PRO A 196 0.93 19.76 -1.96
N ILE A 197 1.72 18.69 -1.76
CA ILE A 197 1.66 17.86 -0.56
C ILE A 197 2.04 18.68 0.69
N GLY A 198 2.82 19.76 0.51
CA GLY A 198 3.21 20.67 1.58
C GLY A 198 4.44 20.20 2.37
N MET A 199 5.11 19.15 1.90
CA MET A 199 6.38 18.67 2.42
C MET A 199 7.27 18.16 1.29
N LYS A 200 8.59 18.21 1.51
CA LYS A 200 9.53 17.56 0.63
C LYS A 200 9.49 16.06 0.88
N LEU A 201 9.31 15.28 -0.17
CA LEU A 201 9.47 13.85 -0.10
C LEU A 201 10.99 13.57 -0.14
N ASP A 202 11.53 12.80 0.82
CA ASP A 202 12.96 12.41 0.90
C ASP A 202 13.17 10.87 1.02
N GLY A 203 12.98 10.10 -0.06
CA GLY A 203 12.80 8.65 0.00
C GLY A 203 11.74 8.07 -0.96
N ALA A 204 10.91 7.17 -0.46
CA ALA A 204 9.73 6.64 -1.15
C ALA A 204 8.49 7.16 -0.41
N ALA A 205 7.38 7.27 -1.13
CA ALA A 205 6.07 7.48 -0.56
C ALA A 205 5.19 6.28 -0.92
N ALA A 206 4.30 5.90 -0.02
CA ALA A 206 3.22 4.97 -0.29
C ALA A 206 1.90 5.70 -0.07
N PHE A 207 0.89 5.40 -0.88
CA PHE A 207 -0.36 6.16 -0.91
C PHE A 207 -1.52 5.20 -1.16
N ASP A 208 -2.59 5.37 -0.40
CA ASP A 208 -3.82 4.60 -0.58
C ASP A 208 -5.05 5.43 -0.21
N ILE A 209 -6.20 5.08 -0.79
CA ILE A 209 -7.49 5.72 -0.55
C ILE A 209 -8.50 4.67 -0.12
N ALA A 210 -8.83 4.66 1.17
CA ALA A 210 -9.92 3.85 1.68
C ALA A 210 -11.27 4.55 1.46
N THR A 211 -12.31 3.76 1.19
CA THR A 211 -13.68 4.24 1.15
C THR A 211 -14.47 3.64 2.32
N ASP A 212 -15.08 4.50 3.13
CA ASP A 212 -15.90 4.05 4.25
C ASP A 212 -17.29 3.57 3.81
N ALA A 213 -18.05 2.98 4.73
CA ALA A 213 -19.39 2.47 4.48
C ALA A 213 -20.40 3.56 4.05
N ALA A 214 -20.11 4.83 4.32
CA ALA A 214 -20.92 5.96 3.88
C ALA A 214 -20.52 6.46 2.47
N GLY A 215 -19.52 5.85 1.84
CA GLY A 215 -19.01 6.22 0.52
C GLY A 215 -18.02 7.40 0.55
N LYS A 216 -17.53 7.78 1.73
CA LYS A 216 -16.52 8.84 1.84
C LYS A 216 -15.11 8.27 1.69
N ASN A 217 -14.29 8.96 0.92
CA ASN A 217 -12.90 8.60 0.68
C ASN A 217 -11.96 9.24 1.71
N TRP A 218 -11.00 8.45 2.18
CA TRP A 218 -9.96 8.81 3.13
C TRP A 218 -8.61 8.46 2.54
N ALA A 219 -7.86 9.49 2.15
CA ALA A 219 -6.56 9.32 1.54
C ALA A 219 -5.45 9.38 2.59
N TRP A 220 -4.53 8.43 2.49
CA TRP A 220 -3.43 8.23 3.42
C TRP A 220 -2.13 8.11 2.66
N MET A 221 -1.09 8.76 3.18
CA MET A 221 0.26 8.69 2.64
C MET A 221 1.24 8.32 3.75
N MET A 222 2.12 7.37 3.48
CA MET A 222 3.28 7.09 4.32
C MET A 222 4.52 7.70 3.70
N ALA A 223 5.24 8.51 4.48
CA ALA A 223 6.58 9.00 4.13
C ALA A 223 7.55 8.67 5.26
N GLY A 224 8.52 7.81 4.97
CA GLY A 224 9.37 7.22 6.00
C GLY A 224 8.54 6.35 6.95
N LYS A 225 8.46 6.76 8.22
CA LYS A 225 7.65 6.10 9.26
C LYS A 225 6.41 6.88 9.66
N THR A 226 6.21 8.07 9.10
CA THR A 226 5.10 8.94 9.50
C THR A 226 3.94 8.74 8.53
N LEU A 227 2.75 8.53 9.08
CA LEU A 227 1.49 8.48 8.38
C LEU A 227 0.89 9.89 8.28
N TYR A 228 0.39 10.23 7.11
CA TYR A 228 -0.23 11.51 6.81
C TYR A 228 -1.64 11.28 6.25
N SER A 229 -2.62 12.04 6.72
CA SER A 229 -3.87 12.21 5.98
C SER A 229 -3.63 13.17 4.82
N VAL A 230 -4.15 12.87 3.64
CA VAL A 230 -4.06 13.74 2.45
C VAL A 230 -5.45 14.26 2.10
N ASP A 231 -5.57 15.57 1.88
CA ASP A 231 -6.80 16.18 1.38
C ASP A 231 -6.84 16.07 -0.15
N LEU A 232 -7.79 15.30 -0.70
CA LEU A 232 -7.89 15.05 -2.14
C LEU A 232 -8.35 16.27 -2.96
N ALA A 233 -8.85 17.33 -2.32
CA ALA A 233 -9.29 18.54 -3.00
C ALA A 233 -8.17 19.59 -3.11
N THR A 234 -7.23 19.58 -2.18
CA THR A 234 -6.16 20.60 -2.07
C THR A 234 -4.75 20.02 -2.22
N GLY A 235 -4.59 18.70 -2.10
CA GLY A 235 -3.30 18.01 -2.06
C GLY A 235 -2.60 18.07 -0.70
N ALA A 236 -3.06 18.88 0.25
CA ALA A 236 -2.34 19.12 1.50
C ALA A 236 -2.25 17.85 2.37
N ALA A 237 -1.03 17.47 2.76
CA ALA A 237 -0.80 16.41 3.72
C ALA A 237 -0.68 16.95 5.16
N LYS A 238 -1.27 16.23 6.10
CA LYS A 238 -1.20 16.52 7.54
C LYS A 238 -0.73 15.28 8.29
N ALA A 239 0.32 15.44 9.09
CA ALA A 239 0.85 14.35 9.90
C ALA A 239 -0.21 13.84 10.89
N SER A 240 -0.42 12.53 10.88
CA SER A 240 -1.34 11.82 11.78
C SER A 240 -0.59 11.08 12.89
N GLY A 241 0.63 10.62 12.62
CA GLY A 241 1.52 10.03 13.63
C GLY A 241 2.60 9.13 13.04
N ASP A 242 3.57 8.74 13.86
CA ASP A 242 4.55 7.72 13.50
C ASP A 242 3.95 6.32 13.65
N VAL A 243 4.22 5.46 12.67
CA VAL A 243 3.91 4.04 12.70
C VAL A 243 5.06 3.30 13.36
N ALA A 244 4.77 2.63 14.47
CA ALA A 244 5.76 1.85 15.21
C ALA A 244 6.25 0.64 14.39
N GLY A 245 7.51 0.26 14.56
CA GLY A 245 8.09 -0.93 13.92
C GLY A 245 8.57 -0.74 12.48
N VAL A 246 8.36 0.43 11.86
CA VAL A 246 8.95 0.76 10.56
C VAL A 246 10.45 1.01 10.71
N THR A 247 11.28 0.09 10.19
CA THR A 247 12.74 0.17 10.21
C THR A 247 13.37 0.33 8.82
N GLY A 248 12.55 0.26 7.76
CA GLY A 248 12.97 0.31 6.36
C GLY A 248 12.17 1.30 5.53
N LYS A 249 12.38 1.26 4.21
CA LYS A 249 11.58 2.03 3.25
C LYS A 249 10.21 1.37 3.11
N VAL A 250 9.15 2.15 3.31
CA VAL A 250 7.79 1.74 2.96
C VAL A 250 7.63 1.94 1.47
N LEU A 251 7.32 0.86 0.75
CA LEU A 251 7.06 0.88 -0.68
C LEU A 251 5.56 1.00 -0.97
N ASP A 252 4.73 0.46 -0.08
CA ASP A 252 3.29 0.45 -0.27
C ASP A 252 2.53 0.40 1.06
N ILE A 253 1.26 0.78 1.03
CA ILE A 253 0.29 0.66 2.12
C ILE A 253 -1.07 0.24 1.57
N ALA A 254 -1.85 -0.46 2.38
CA ALA A 254 -3.25 -0.72 2.09
C ALA A 254 -4.06 -0.42 3.35
N VAL A 255 -5.08 0.42 3.24
CA VAL A 255 -5.95 0.91 4.30
C VAL A 255 -7.26 0.14 4.25
N LEU A 256 -7.56 -0.54 5.35
CA LEU A 256 -8.77 -1.34 5.46
C LEU A 256 -9.91 -0.48 6.00
N PRO A 257 -11.12 -0.54 5.41
CA PRO A 257 -12.30 0.00 6.06
C PRO A 257 -12.54 -0.76 7.36
N SER A 258 -12.95 -0.04 8.42
CA SER A 258 -13.41 -0.67 9.66
C SER A 258 -14.57 -1.63 9.34
N MET A 259 -14.44 -2.90 9.75
CA MET A 259 -15.50 -3.90 9.59
C MET A 259 -16.75 -3.61 10.44
#